data_AF-A0A2E8SS52-F1
#
_entry.id   AF-A0A2E8SS52-F1
#
_cell.length_a   1.000
_cell.length_b   1.000
_cell.length_c   1.000
_cell.angle_alpha   90.00
_cell.angle_beta   90.00
_cell.angle_gamma   90.00
#
_symmetry.space_group_name_H-M   'P 1'
#
loop_
_entity.id
_entity.type
_entity.pdbx_description
1 polymer ?
#
loop_
_entity_poly.entity_id
_entity_poly.type
_entity_poly.pdbx_seq_one_letter_code
_entity_poly.pdbx_strand_id
1 'polypeptide(L)'
;MKKVLFVCTGNICRSPMAEGFFREMTRARGDFEPLSAGLSAIDGQSPSTNSVTAMDELGIDIRAQRSTQLTPELVSEMDYIFGLAHGHVDNLVRYFPQAREKIFLLREFVDTLPRNEREISDPFGRDLGVYQACRDEIKQGVESIIPFLEQQSMTDESNTQMTFALGADHGGFELKENLKAHLEGQGIAVQDYGPASDDSCDYPDFAQAVARSVASGQHSLGLLICKTGIGMSIAANKIAGVRAALVTDAETAAITRKHNHANVLCLSATQTGTETAKGIIDAFVKDDFEGGRHERRVDKLEGSGRVEVVDPDVDEVLRLEKPRQQENIELIASENFTSPAVMEVQGSVLTNKYAEGYPGKRWYGGCEHVDVAEELAIARAKEVFGCDYANVQPHSGSGANMGVYFAVLKPGDKLLTMDLSHGGHLTHGNAANFSGKFYEIVHYGVGKEDERIDYDQLASMAVEHKPRMITVGASAYSRVIDFERMGEIARDCGAMLLADIAHIAGLVAAGCHPNPVPHADFVTTTTHKTLRGPRGGLIMAKEQYAKQLQSNVFPGIQGGPLMHVIAAKALCFKEALTPEFKEYQQQVIMNAKALAEGMEHNGFRLVSGGTDNHLLLV
;
A
#
# COMPACT_ATOMS: atom_id res chain seq x y z
N MET A 1 -37.45 10.82 16.13
CA MET A 1 -37.11 12.12 15.53
C MET A 1 -35.62 12.28 15.70
N LYS A 2 -34.86 12.37 14.62
CA LYS A 2 -33.39 12.46 14.65
C LYS A 2 -32.98 13.88 15.06
N LYS A 3 -32.15 14.01 16.09
CA LYS A 3 -31.66 15.29 16.62
C LYS A 3 -30.42 15.75 15.86
N VAL A 4 -30.49 16.93 15.26
CA VAL A 4 -29.42 17.50 14.42
C VAL A 4 -28.93 18.81 15.03
N LEU A 5 -27.63 18.91 15.29
CA LEU A 5 -27.03 20.08 15.92
C LEU A 5 -26.10 20.84 14.98
N PHE A 6 -26.31 22.15 14.86
CA PHE A 6 -25.40 23.05 14.14
C PHE A 6 -24.51 23.82 15.12
N VAL A 7 -23.20 23.80 14.92
CA VAL A 7 -22.22 24.36 15.86
C VAL A 7 -21.32 25.41 15.22
N CYS A 8 -21.38 26.64 15.74
CA CYS A 8 -20.42 27.69 15.43
C CYS A 8 -19.73 28.23 16.70
N THR A 9 -19.00 29.33 16.61
CA THR A 9 -18.29 29.88 17.79
C THR A 9 -19.25 30.45 18.83
N GLY A 10 -20.02 31.49 18.49
CA GLY A 10 -20.86 32.22 19.46
C GLY A 10 -22.36 31.93 19.41
N ASN A 11 -22.83 31.11 18.47
CA ASN A 11 -24.26 30.75 18.28
C ASN A 11 -25.23 31.94 18.15
N ILE A 12 -24.77 33.02 17.52
CA ILE A 12 -25.60 34.20 17.22
C ILE A 12 -25.62 34.56 15.72
N CYS A 13 -24.80 33.90 14.90
CA CYS A 13 -24.71 34.17 13.46
C CYS A 13 -24.92 32.89 12.63
N ARG A 14 -23.85 32.10 12.44
CA ARG A 14 -23.83 30.97 11.49
C ARG A 14 -24.77 29.82 11.89
N SER A 15 -24.66 29.28 13.11
CA SER A 15 -25.48 28.13 13.51
C SER A 15 -26.98 28.43 13.66
N PRO A 16 -27.42 29.63 14.09
CA PRO A 16 -28.83 30.03 14.01
C PRO A 16 -29.41 30.01 12.59
N MET A 17 -28.65 30.53 11.62
CA MET A 17 -29.04 30.50 10.19
C MET A 17 -29.15 29.07 9.67
N ALA A 18 -28.22 28.20 10.03
CA ALA A 18 -28.24 26.78 9.64
C ALA A 18 -29.44 26.03 10.24
N GLU A 19 -29.73 26.23 11.54
CA GLU A 19 -30.92 25.68 12.20
C GLU A 19 -32.20 26.17 11.52
N GLY A 20 -32.28 27.48 11.20
CA GLY A 20 -33.43 28.08 10.52
C GLY A 20 -33.68 27.47 9.14
N PHE A 21 -32.65 27.36 8.31
CA PHE A 21 -32.75 26.71 7.00
C PHE A 21 -33.19 25.25 7.12
N PHE A 22 -32.50 24.48 7.96
CA PHE A 22 -32.77 23.06 8.10
C PHE A 22 -34.20 22.83 8.61
N ARG A 23 -34.64 23.61 9.61
CA ARG A 23 -36.01 23.54 10.14
C ARG A 23 -37.06 23.82 9.08
N GLU A 24 -36.88 24.84 8.24
CA GLU A 24 -37.85 25.15 7.20
C GLU A 24 -37.89 24.05 6.13
N MET A 25 -36.73 23.51 5.74
CA MET A 25 -36.63 22.45 4.73
C MET A 25 -37.20 21.10 5.20
N THR A 26 -37.09 20.78 6.50
CA THR A 26 -37.59 19.52 7.07
C THR A 26 -38.97 19.65 7.72
N ARG A 27 -39.55 20.86 7.74
CA ARG A 27 -40.82 21.16 8.41
C ARG A 27 -41.98 20.25 8.02
N ALA A 28 -42.09 19.92 6.74
CA ALA A 28 -43.18 19.08 6.22
C ALA A 28 -42.98 17.58 6.54
N ARG A 29 -41.76 17.18 6.91
CA ARG A 29 -41.38 15.78 7.13
C ARG A 29 -41.55 15.35 8.59
N GLY A 30 -41.20 16.22 9.54
CA GLY A 30 -41.40 15.95 10.98
C GLY A 30 -40.50 14.83 11.55
N ASP A 31 -39.48 14.44 10.83
CA ASP A 31 -38.50 13.38 11.13
C ASP A 31 -37.28 13.91 11.89
N PHE A 32 -36.99 15.21 11.81
CA PHE A 32 -35.82 15.83 12.45
C PHE A 32 -36.17 16.89 13.50
N GLU A 33 -35.31 16.97 14.53
CA GLU A 33 -35.30 18.02 15.54
C GLU A 33 -34.00 18.84 15.39
N PRO A 34 -34.05 20.02 14.74
CA PRO A 34 -32.86 20.85 14.58
C PRO A 34 -32.63 21.78 15.77
N LEU A 35 -31.40 21.77 16.26
CA LEU A 35 -30.87 22.64 17.31
C LEU A 35 -29.60 23.36 16.84
N SER A 36 -29.24 24.43 17.52
CA SER A 36 -27.95 25.08 17.36
C SER A 36 -27.29 25.38 18.70
N ALA A 37 -25.96 25.34 18.71
CA ALA A 37 -25.14 25.66 19.87
C ALA A 37 -23.83 26.34 19.47
N GLY A 38 -23.08 26.81 20.46
CA GLY A 38 -21.79 27.47 20.27
C GLY A 38 -20.69 26.92 21.16
N LEU A 39 -19.47 26.83 20.63
CA LEU A 39 -18.29 26.40 21.39
C LEU A 39 -17.93 27.39 22.52
N SER A 40 -18.28 28.66 22.36
CA SER A 40 -18.03 29.74 23.34
C SER A 40 -19.19 30.72 23.36
N ALA A 41 -20.43 30.19 23.37
CA ALA A 41 -21.63 31.01 23.40
C ALA A 41 -21.91 31.53 24.82
N ILE A 42 -22.51 32.72 24.89
CA ILE A 42 -23.15 33.21 26.10
C ILE A 42 -24.62 32.83 25.99
N ASP A 43 -25.17 32.11 26.96
CA ASP A 43 -26.56 31.64 26.89
C ASP A 43 -27.57 32.80 26.82
N GLY A 44 -28.60 32.63 25.99
CA GLY A 44 -29.77 33.49 25.96
C GLY A 44 -29.67 34.75 25.09
N GLN A 45 -28.60 34.93 24.31
CA GLN A 45 -28.51 36.02 23.35
C GLN A 45 -29.39 35.75 22.13
N SER A 46 -30.00 36.82 21.60
CA SER A 46 -30.70 36.75 20.32
C SER A 46 -29.71 36.62 19.15
N PRO A 47 -30.11 36.03 18.02
CA PRO A 47 -29.32 36.11 16.80
C PRO A 47 -29.03 37.56 16.42
N SER A 48 -27.89 37.79 15.77
CA SER A 48 -27.47 39.12 15.37
C SER A 48 -28.50 39.74 14.41
N THR A 49 -28.65 41.06 14.46
CA THR A 49 -29.60 41.78 13.59
C THR A 49 -29.35 41.48 12.11
N ASN A 50 -28.09 41.40 11.68
CA ASN A 50 -27.76 41.09 10.29
C ASN A 50 -28.10 39.63 9.92
N SER A 51 -27.94 38.66 10.84
CA SER A 51 -28.40 37.29 10.59
C SER A 51 -29.92 37.21 10.48
N VAL A 52 -30.64 37.95 11.34
CA VAL A 52 -32.11 38.04 11.24
C VAL A 52 -32.50 38.65 9.89
N THR A 53 -31.92 39.79 9.51
CA THR A 53 -32.23 40.45 8.23
C THR A 53 -31.91 39.56 7.02
N ALA A 54 -30.74 38.91 7.01
CA ALA A 54 -30.35 38.03 5.90
C ALA A 54 -31.30 36.83 5.72
N MET A 55 -31.82 36.25 6.81
CA MET A 55 -32.78 35.14 6.76
C MET A 55 -34.21 35.59 6.44
N ASP A 56 -34.62 36.76 6.93
CA ASP A 56 -35.94 37.35 6.70
C ASP A 56 -36.18 37.67 5.21
N GLU A 57 -35.12 38.02 4.46
CA GLU A 57 -35.14 38.17 3.00
C GLU A 57 -35.59 36.89 2.26
N LEU A 58 -35.38 35.71 2.86
CA LEU A 58 -35.82 34.42 2.34
C LEU A 58 -37.09 33.91 3.02
N GLY A 59 -37.72 34.72 3.88
CA GLY A 59 -38.93 34.36 4.61
C GLY A 59 -38.72 33.42 5.79
N ILE A 60 -37.48 33.24 6.27
CA ILE A 60 -37.16 32.33 7.38
C ILE A 60 -36.95 33.15 8.66
N ASP A 61 -37.81 32.94 9.66
CA ASP A 61 -37.74 33.65 10.93
C ASP A 61 -36.90 32.90 11.98
N ILE A 62 -35.77 33.49 12.36
CA ILE A 62 -34.88 32.96 13.42
C ILE A 62 -34.95 33.78 14.73
N ARG A 63 -35.81 34.80 14.83
CA ARG A 63 -35.83 35.75 15.98
C ARG A 63 -36.10 35.09 17.34
N ALA A 64 -36.79 33.95 17.34
CA ALA A 64 -37.11 33.20 18.54
C ALA A 64 -35.95 32.34 19.08
N GLN A 65 -34.94 32.05 18.26
CA GLN A 65 -33.79 31.25 18.67
C GLN A 65 -32.97 31.98 19.74
N ARG A 66 -32.30 31.23 20.61
CA ARG A 66 -31.44 31.77 21.66
C ARG A 66 -30.12 31.02 21.65
N SER A 67 -29.03 31.77 21.78
CA SER A 67 -27.71 31.17 21.88
C SER A 67 -27.65 30.20 23.05
N THR A 68 -27.03 29.05 22.82
CA THR A 68 -26.88 27.95 23.77
C THR A 68 -25.42 27.51 23.75
N GLN A 69 -24.78 27.45 24.92
CA GLN A 69 -23.44 26.92 25.09
C GLN A 69 -23.46 25.42 24.86
N LEU A 70 -22.51 24.94 24.05
CA LEU A 70 -22.35 23.53 23.81
C LEU A 70 -21.89 22.81 25.09
N THR A 71 -22.59 21.75 25.47
CA THR A 71 -22.28 20.89 26.62
C THR A 71 -22.08 19.43 26.21
N PRO A 72 -21.35 18.61 27.01
CA PRO A 72 -21.24 17.18 26.77
C PRO A 72 -22.59 16.46 26.69
N GLU A 73 -23.54 16.85 27.53
CA GLU A 73 -24.88 16.27 27.57
C GLU A 73 -25.60 16.53 26.25
N LEU A 74 -25.59 17.78 25.78
CA LEU A 74 -26.18 18.14 24.50
C LEU A 74 -25.55 17.34 23.36
N VAL A 75 -24.21 17.24 23.30
CA VAL A 75 -23.50 16.44 22.29
C VAL A 75 -23.89 14.95 22.35
N SER A 76 -24.06 14.40 23.55
CA SER A 76 -24.41 12.99 23.72
C SER A 76 -25.79 12.66 23.14
N GLU A 77 -26.74 13.60 23.24
CA GLU A 77 -28.12 13.43 22.77
C GLU A 77 -28.31 13.57 21.26
N MET A 78 -27.33 14.12 20.53
CA MET A 78 -27.49 14.37 19.09
C MET A 78 -27.22 13.12 18.27
N ASP A 79 -27.94 12.96 17.17
CA ASP A 79 -27.66 11.93 16.16
C ASP A 79 -26.64 12.44 15.14
N TYR A 80 -26.67 13.73 14.80
CA TYR A 80 -25.72 14.37 13.88
C TYR A 80 -25.31 15.76 14.37
N ILE A 81 -24.03 16.10 14.22
CA ILE A 81 -23.44 17.37 14.63
C ILE A 81 -22.66 17.96 13.46
N PHE A 82 -23.03 19.17 13.03
CA PHE A 82 -22.41 19.86 11.91
C PHE A 82 -21.66 21.11 12.37
N GLY A 83 -20.34 21.11 12.23
CA GLY A 83 -19.50 22.28 12.42
C GLY A 83 -19.54 23.20 11.20
N LEU A 84 -19.57 24.52 11.43
CA LEU A 84 -19.59 25.51 10.34
C LEU A 84 -18.19 25.87 9.77
N ALA A 85 -17.12 25.32 10.34
CA ALA A 85 -15.73 25.57 9.95
C ALA A 85 -14.83 24.42 10.43
N HIS A 86 -13.65 24.22 9.83
CA HIS A 86 -12.72 23.16 10.24
C HIS A 86 -12.33 23.26 11.71
N GLY A 87 -12.04 24.48 12.18
CA GLY A 87 -11.74 24.71 13.59
C GLY A 87 -12.90 24.36 14.54
N HIS A 88 -14.16 24.32 14.07
CA HIS A 88 -15.26 23.83 14.89
C HIS A 88 -15.23 22.31 15.00
N VAL A 89 -15.04 21.61 13.89
CA VAL A 89 -14.93 20.14 13.84
C VAL A 89 -13.75 19.66 14.68
N ASP A 90 -12.58 20.28 14.51
CA ASP A 90 -11.38 19.93 15.28
C ASP A 90 -11.60 20.09 16.79
N ASN A 91 -12.23 21.19 17.22
CA ASN A 91 -12.55 21.41 18.62
C ASN A 91 -13.61 20.43 19.14
N LEU A 92 -14.64 20.13 18.35
CA LEU A 92 -15.68 19.16 18.70
C LEU A 92 -15.07 17.76 18.89
N VAL A 93 -14.24 17.30 17.96
CA VAL A 93 -13.56 16.00 18.04
C VAL A 93 -12.57 15.97 19.21
N ARG A 94 -11.87 17.09 19.48
CA ARG A 94 -10.94 17.19 20.60
C ARG A 94 -11.62 17.15 21.96
N TYR A 95 -12.74 17.86 22.11
CA TYR A 95 -13.47 17.94 23.38
C TYR A 95 -14.42 16.76 23.61
N PHE A 96 -14.93 16.14 22.53
CA PHE A 96 -15.90 15.05 22.57
C PHE A 96 -15.50 13.90 21.64
N PRO A 97 -14.35 13.23 21.88
CA PRO A 97 -13.85 12.18 20.99
C PRO A 97 -14.83 11.01 20.80
N GLN A 98 -15.67 10.72 21.80
CA GLN A 98 -16.71 9.70 21.75
C GLN A 98 -17.83 9.99 20.74
N ALA A 99 -17.96 11.24 20.28
CA ALA A 99 -18.97 11.65 19.30
C ALA A 99 -18.38 11.79 17.88
N ARG A 100 -17.13 11.38 17.66
CA ARG A 100 -16.40 11.59 16.39
C ARG A 100 -17.18 11.13 15.16
N GLU A 101 -17.83 9.97 15.24
CA GLU A 101 -18.56 9.36 14.12
C GLU A 101 -19.82 10.14 13.70
N LYS A 102 -20.30 11.04 14.55
CA LYS A 102 -21.46 11.89 14.30
C LYS A 102 -21.12 13.37 14.12
N ILE A 103 -19.84 13.73 13.95
CA ILE A 103 -19.38 15.11 13.74
C ILE A 103 -18.89 15.29 12.31
N PHE A 104 -19.48 16.27 11.61
CA PHE A 104 -19.21 16.55 10.19
C PHE A 104 -18.99 18.05 9.96
N LEU A 105 -18.38 18.41 8.83
CA LEU A 105 -18.38 19.80 8.34
C LEU A 105 -19.67 20.05 7.55
N LEU A 106 -20.33 21.20 7.71
CA LEU A 106 -21.65 21.43 7.08
C LEU A 106 -21.60 21.31 5.54
N ARG A 107 -20.53 21.77 4.89
CA ARG A 107 -20.36 21.68 3.42
C ARG A 107 -19.49 20.49 3.00
N GLU A 108 -19.39 19.46 3.84
CA GLU A 108 -18.62 18.25 3.54
C GLU A 108 -19.16 17.50 2.32
N PHE A 109 -20.49 17.50 2.15
CA PHE A 109 -21.20 16.76 1.10
C PHE A 109 -21.51 17.60 -0.14
N VAL A 110 -20.83 18.75 -0.29
CA VAL A 110 -20.91 19.56 -1.50
C VAL A 110 -19.82 19.09 -2.48
N ASP A 111 -20.16 18.11 -3.32
CA ASP A 111 -19.22 17.43 -4.22
C ASP A 111 -18.49 18.36 -5.20
N THR A 112 -19.11 19.50 -5.53
CA THR A 112 -18.55 20.50 -6.45
C THR A 112 -17.47 21.39 -5.83
N LEU A 113 -17.26 21.31 -4.50
CA LEU A 113 -16.30 22.16 -3.80
C LEU A 113 -15.01 21.43 -3.42
N PRO A 114 -13.83 22.00 -3.77
CA PRO A 114 -12.54 21.58 -3.22
C PRO A 114 -12.53 21.62 -1.68
N ARG A 115 -11.81 20.69 -1.05
CA ARG A 115 -11.79 20.56 0.43
C ARG A 115 -11.39 21.84 1.16
N ASN A 116 -10.47 22.62 0.59
CA ASN A 116 -10.01 23.91 1.14
C ASN A 116 -11.06 25.04 1.05
N GLU A 117 -12.16 24.86 0.31
CA GLU A 117 -13.22 25.86 0.11
C GLU A 117 -14.53 25.51 0.84
N ARG A 118 -14.55 24.42 1.62
CA ARG A 118 -15.73 23.93 2.35
C ARG A 118 -15.99 24.65 3.68
N GLU A 119 -15.11 25.55 4.09
CA GLU A 119 -15.26 26.34 5.31
C GLU A 119 -16.19 27.53 5.10
N ILE A 120 -17.03 27.85 6.10
CA ILE A 120 -17.91 29.01 6.07
C ILE A 120 -17.30 30.11 6.93
N SER A 121 -16.91 31.20 6.26
CA SER A 121 -16.28 32.36 6.88
C SER A 121 -17.17 32.98 7.97
N ASP A 122 -16.57 33.48 9.04
CA ASP A 122 -17.32 34.11 10.13
C ASP A 122 -17.79 35.53 9.75
N PRO A 123 -19.11 35.80 9.67
CA PRO A 123 -19.61 37.13 9.32
C PRO A 123 -19.63 38.09 10.52
N PHE A 124 -19.25 37.65 11.73
CA PHE A 124 -19.40 38.45 12.95
C PHE A 124 -18.79 39.86 12.83
N GLY A 125 -19.57 40.88 13.18
CA GLY A 125 -19.15 42.29 13.12
C GLY A 125 -19.00 42.89 11.71
N ARG A 126 -19.34 42.15 10.64
CA ARG A 126 -19.24 42.63 9.25
C ARG A 126 -20.56 43.25 8.74
N ASP A 127 -20.51 43.85 7.56
CA ASP A 127 -21.68 44.40 6.88
C ASP A 127 -22.69 43.31 6.46
N LEU A 128 -23.92 43.73 6.13
CA LEU A 128 -25.00 42.82 5.75
C LEU A 128 -24.66 41.95 4.53
N GLY A 129 -23.86 42.45 3.59
CA GLY A 129 -23.48 41.69 2.39
C GLY A 129 -22.67 40.43 2.72
N VAL A 130 -21.78 40.51 3.72
CA VAL A 130 -21.04 39.34 4.21
C VAL A 130 -21.96 38.33 4.89
N TYR A 131 -22.99 38.79 5.61
CA TYR A 131 -24.01 37.89 6.18
C TYR A 131 -24.85 37.20 5.12
N GLN A 132 -25.19 37.90 4.03
CA GLN A 132 -25.91 37.33 2.90
C GLN A 132 -25.06 36.27 2.18
N ALA A 133 -23.78 36.54 1.92
CA ALA A 133 -22.87 35.54 1.34
C ALA A 133 -22.73 34.31 2.25
N CYS A 134 -22.52 34.53 3.55
CA CYS A 134 -22.45 33.45 4.54
C CYS A 134 -23.75 32.63 4.60
N ARG A 135 -24.92 33.28 4.55
CA ARG A 135 -26.23 32.64 4.47
C ARG A 135 -26.32 31.73 3.25
N ASP A 136 -25.87 32.18 2.09
CA ASP A 136 -25.96 31.41 0.84
C ASP A 136 -25.03 30.17 0.88
N GLU A 137 -23.84 30.29 1.47
CA GLU A 137 -22.95 29.15 1.73
C GLU A 137 -23.58 28.14 2.71
N ILE A 138 -24.22 28.62 3.78
CA ILE A 138 -24.93 27.78 4.75
C ILE A 138 -26.09 27.06 4.05
N LYS A 139 -26.86 27.76 3.22
CA LYS A 139 -27.97 27.18 2.46
C LYS A 139 -27.48 26.03 1.59
N GLN A 140 -26.39 26.23 0.85
CA GLN A 140 -25.79 25.18 0.03
C GLN A 140 -25.37 23.97 0.87
N GLY A 141 -24.76 24.19 2.04
CA GLY A 141 -24.40 23.12 2.95
C GLY A 141 -25.61 22.35 3.48
N VAL A 142 -26.63 23.07 3.94
CA VAL A 142 -27.89 22.48 4.43
C VAL A 142 -28.60 21.67 3.34
N GLU A 143 -28.67 22.19 2.11
CA GLU A 143 -29.23 21.47 0.95
C GLU A 143 -28.45 20.18 0.66
N SER A 144 -27.12 20.19 0.83
CA SER A 144 -26.27 19.01 0.56
C SER A 144 -26.37 17.91 1.62
N ILE A 145 -26.68 18.24 2.87
CA ILE A 145 -26.77 17.22 3.94
C ILE A 145 -28.10 16.47 3.94
N ILE A 146 -29.17 17.01 3.31
CA ILE A 146 -30.48 16.33 3.28
C ILE A 146 -30.39 14.96 2.58
N PRO A 147 -29.83 14.83 1.35
CA PRO A 147 -29.64 13.53 0.71
C PRO A 147 -28.74 12.58 1.52
N PHE A 148 -27.73 13.11 2.22
CA PHE A 148 -26.87 12.32 3.10
C PHE A 148 -27.67 11.75 4.29
N LEU A 149 -28.46 12.57 4.96
CA LEU A 149 -29.33 12.13 6.05
C LEU A 149 -30.42 11.18 5.55
N GLU A 150 -30.89 11.34 4.31
CA GLU A 150 -31.82 10.41 3.65
C GLU A 150 -31.15 9.06 3.33
N GLN A 151 -29.93 9.04 2.78
CA GLN A 151 -29.19 7.80 2.54
C GLN A 151 -28.88 7.06 3.84
N GLN A 152 -28.54 7.80 4.91
CA GLN A 152 -28.35 7.24 6.25
C GLN A 152 -29.67 6.72 6.84
N SER A 153 -30.79 7.40 6.60
CA SER A 153 -32.12 6.94 7.04
C SER A 153 -32.64 5.77 6.18
N MET A 154 -32.28 5.71 4.90
CA MET A 154 -32.51 4.58 4.01
C MET A 154 -31.55 3.42 4.26
N THR A 155 -30.45 3.60 4.99
CA THR A 155 -29.57 2.50 5.46
C THR A 155 -29.96 2.04 6.86
N ASP A 156 -30.62 2.88 7.66
CA ASP A 156 -31.38 2.48 8.85
C ASP A 156 -32.70 1.76 8.50
N GLU A 157 -33.39 2.15 7.41
CA GLU A 157 -34.66 1.57 6.96
C GLU A 157 -34.52 0.53 5.83
N SER A 158 -33.39 0.47 5.12
CA SER A 158 -33.05 -0.72 4.35
C SER A 158 -32.50 -1.71 5.34
N ASN A 159 -33.32 -2.72 5.60
CA ASN A 159 -32.89 -3.98 6.14
C ASN A 159 -31.60 -4.37 5.39
N THR A 160 -30.43 -4.21 6.00
CA THR A 160 -29.21 -4.91 5.58
C THR A 160 -29.59 -6.37 5.66
N GLN A 161 -30.05 -6.92 4.54
CA GLN A 161 -30.37 -8.32 4.48
C GLN A 161 -29.05 -9.02 4.75
N MET A 162 -28.91 -9.58 5.96
CA MET A 162 -27.69 -10.22 6.42
C MET A 162 -27.24 -11.19 5.34
N THR A 163 -26.00 -11.03 4.86
CA THR A 163 -25.45 -11.88 3.80
C THR A 163 -24.42 -12.83 4.37
N PHE A 164 -24.49 -14.09 3.94
CA PHE A 164 -23.62 -15.16 4.41
C PHE A 164 -22.70 -15.66 3.30
N ALA A 165 -21.41 -15.73 3.60
CA ALA A 165 -20.46 -16.53 2.83
C ALA A 165 -20.36 -17.94 3.44
N LEU A 166 -20.78 -18.95 2.69
CA LEU A 166 -20.80 -20.35 3.13
C LEU A 166 -19.69 -21.14 2.43
N GLY A 167 -18.94 -21.94 3.17
CA GLY A 167 -17.91 -22.82 2.62
C GLY A 167 -17.82 -24.14 3.37
N ALA A 168 -17.46 -25.19 2.65
CA ALA A 168 -17.14 -26.48 3.27
C ALA A 168 -16.03 -27.19 2.50
N ASP A 169 -15.42 -28.23 3.09
CA ASP A 169 -14.75 -29.26 2.31
C ASP A 169 -15.71 -30.43 2.04
N HIS A 170 -15.22 -31.44 1.34
CA HIS A 170 -15.95 -32.67 1.05
C HIS A 170 -16.55 -33.33 2.30
N GLY A 171 -15.85 -33.27 3.45
CA GLY A 171 -16.33 -33.81 4.72
C GLY A 171 -17.47 -33.01 5.36
N GLY A 172 -17.72 -31.78 4.92
CA GLY A 172 -18.80 -30.91 5.37
C GLY A 172 -19.94 -30.72 4.37
N PHE A 173 -19.86 -31.33 3.18
CA PHE A 173 -20.77 -31.07 2.06
C PHE A 173 -22.26 -31.25 2.42
N GLU A 174 -22.65 -32.38 3.01
CA GLU A 174 -24.07 -32.64 3.33
C GLU A 174 -24.62 -31.64 4.36
N LEU A 175 -23.84 -31.31 5.39
CA LEU A 175 -24.26 -30.35 6.42
C LEU A 175 -24.35 -28.93 5.85
N LYS A 176 -23.44 -28.57 4.93
CA LYS A 176 -23.46 -27.29 4.19
C LYS A 176 -24.76 -27.12 3.42
N GLU A 177 -25.18 -28.10 2.62
CA GLU A 177 -26.42 -28.02 1.83
C GLU A 177 -27.66 -27.86 2.73
N ASN A 178 -27.72 -28.60 3.84
CA ASN A 178 -28.82 -28.48 4.80
C ASN A 178 -28.90 -27.09 5.45
N LEU A 179 -27.75 -26.51 5.83
CA LEU A 179 -27.69 -25.18 6.46
C LEU A 179 -27.92 -24.05 5.46
N LYS A 180 -27.47 -24.21 4.21
CA LYS A 180 -27.79 -23.29 3.11
C LYS A 180 -29.29 -23.16 2.94
N ALA A 181 -30.00 -24.28 2.82
CA ALA A 181 -31.45 -24.31 2.68
C ALA A 181 -32.17 -23.69 3.90
N HIS A 182 -31.63 -23.90 5.11
CA HIS A 182 -32.17 -23.29 6.34
C HIS A 182 -32.03 -21.77 6.35
N LEU A 183 -30.86 -21.23 6.02
CA LEU A 183 -30.60 -19.78 5.94
C LEU A 183 -31.44 -19.13 4.84
N GLU A 184 -31.46 -19.72 3.64
CA GLU A 184 -32.28 -19.22 2.52
C GLU A 184 -33.78 -19.26 2.88
N GLY A 185 -34.22 -20.29 3.61
CA GLY A 185 -35.59 -20.40 4.14
C GLY A 185 -35.96 -19.31 5.16
N GLN A 186 -34.98 -18.68 5.80
CA GLN A 186 -35.15 -17.51 6.68
C GLN A 186 -35.05 -16.17 5.93
N GLY A 187 -34.83 -16.21 4.61
CA GLY A 187 -34.62 -15.01 3.80
C GLY A 187 -33.24 -14.39 3.96
N ILE A 188 -32.24 -15.15 4.43
CA ILE A 188 -30.84 -14.72 4.51
C ILE A 188 -30.17 -15.08 3.18
N ALA A 189 -29.52 -14.11 2.53
CA ALA A 189 -28.84 -14.36 1.26
C ALA A 189 -27.52 -15.09 1.48
N VAL A 190 -27.30 -16.20 0.77
CA VAL A 190 -26.11 -17.06 0.93
C VAL A 190 -25.33 -17.17 -0.37
N GLN A 191 -24.05 -16.84 -0.34
CA GLN A 191 -23.10 -17.18 -1.40
C GLN A 191 -22.32 -18.44 -0.99
N ASP A 192 -22.43 -19.48 -1.80
CA ASP A 192 -21.71 -20.74 -1.61
C ASP A 192 -20.35 -20.71 -2.31
N TYR A 193 -19.29 -20.89 -1.54
CA TYR A 193 -17.91 -21.03 -1.98
C TYR A 193 -17.43 -22.48 -1.91
N GLY A 194 -18.17 -23.38 -1.27
CA GLY A 194 -17.80 -24.79 -1.07
C GLY A 194 -17.91 -25.64 -2.34
N PRO A 195 -17.50 -26.92 -2.28
CA PRO A 195 -17.60 -27.83 -3.41
C PRO A 195 -19.07 -28.14 -3.73
N ALA A 196 -19.31 -28.49 -4.99
CA ALA A 196 -20.61 -28.94 -5.50
C ALA A 196 -20.84 -30.46 -5.33
N SER A 197 -19.85 -31.19 -4.83
CA SER A 197 -19.88 -32.64 -4.56
C SER A 197 -19.10 -33.00 -3.29
N ASP A 198 -19.15 -34.27 -2.90
CA ASP A 198 -18.37 -34.87 -1.82
C ASP A 198 -17.02 -35.44 -2.29
N ASP A 199 -16.56 -35.04 -3.48
CA ASP A 199 -15.24 -35.41 -3.99
C ASP A 199 -14.13 -34.75 -3.16
N SER A 200 -13.05 -35.51 -2.90
CA SER A 200 -11.92 -35.06 -2.09
C SER A 200 -11.37 -33.71 -2.55
N CYS A 201 -11.22 -32.80 -1.60
CA CYS A 201 -10.75 -31.43 -1.82
C CYS A 201 -10.05 -30.87 -0.59
N ASP A 202 -9.29 -29.79 -0.78
CA ASP A 202 -8.48 -29.16 0.27
C ASP A 202 -9.23 -28.01 0.95
N TYR A 203 -9.44 -28.15 2.26
CA TYR A 203 -10.20 -27.19 3.07
C TYR A 203 -9.66 -25.73 3.05
N PRO A 204 -8.33 -25.44 2.94
CA PRO A 204 -7.84 -24.06 3.00
C PRO A 204 -8.39 -23.15 1.89
N ASP A 205 -8.67 -23.70 0.70
CA ASP A 205 -9.14 -22.92 -0.45
C ASP A 205 -10.51 -22.31 -0.14
N PHE A 206 -11.42 -23.11 0.42
CA PHE A 206 -12.75 -22.69 0.82
C PHE A 206 -12.73 -21.80 2.07
N ALA A 207 -11.90 -22.15 3.06
CA ALA A 207 -11.73 -21.33 4.27
C ALA A 207 -11.28 -19.91 3.93
N GLN A 208 -10.27 -19.77 3.08
CA GLN A 208 -9.72 -18.48 2.70
C GLN A 208 -10.69 -17.67 1.83
N ALA A 209 -11.45 -18.31 0.95
CA ALA A 209 -12.44 -17.62 0.13
C ALA A 209 -13.53 -16.96 0.99
N VAL A 210 -14.14 -17.72 1.92
CA VAL A 210 -15.14 -17.19 2.87
C VAL A 210 -14.51 -16.11 3.76
N ALA A 211 -13.35 -16.40 4.35
CA ALA A 211 -12.67 -15.48 5.26
C ALA A 211 -12.33 -14.13 4.60
N ARG A 212 -11.82 -14.14 3.36
CA ARG A 212 -11.55 -12.90 2.61
C ARG A 212 -12.81 -12.12 2.27
N SER A 213 -13.89 -12.82 1.94
CA SER A 213 -15.16 -12.19 1.60
C SER A 213 -15.84 -11.53 2.80
N VAL A 214 -15.70 -12.13 3.98
CA VAL A 214 -16.15 -11.51 5.24
C VAL A 214 -15.22 -10.36 5.64
N ALA A 215 -13.90 -10.54 5.54
CA ALA A 215 -12.93 -9.50 5.89
C ALA A 215 -13.05 -8.24 5.01
N SER A 216 -13.38 -8.39 3.73
CA SER A 216 -13.57 -7.26 2.80
C SER A 216 -14.91 -6.54 2.96
N GLY A 217 -15.79 -7.02 3.85
CA GLY A 217 -17.15 -6.52 3.99
C GLY A 217 -18.09 -6.91 2.85
N GLN A 218 -17.67 -7.78 1.93
CA GLN A 218 -18.54 -8.29 0.85
C GLN A 218 -19.70 -9.11 1.42
N HIS A 219 -19.45 -9.88 2.49
CA HIS A 219 -20.50 -10.56 3.25
C HIS A 219 -20.45 -10.20 4.73
N SER A 220 -21.62 -10.16 5.36
CA SER A 220 -21.75 -9.79 6.78
C SER A 220 -21.16 -10.86 7.70
N LEU A 221 -21.41 -12.15 7.40
CA LEU A 221 -20.99 -13.29 8.21
C LEU A 221 -20.51 -14.46 7.35
N GLY A 222 -19.69 -15.32 7.94
CA GLY A 222 -19.23 -16.55 7.31
C GLY A 222 -19.68 -17.81 8.05
N LEU A 223 -19.90 -18.90 7.32
CA LEU A 223 -20.06 -20.25 7.87
C LEU A 223 -19.09 -21.19 7.17
N LEU A 224 -18.28 -21.91 7.96
CA LEU A 224 -17.31 -22.89 7.49
C LEU A 224 -17.53 -24.26 8.11
N ILE A 225 -17.47 -25.30 7.29
CA ILE A 225 -17.76 -26.66 7.73
C ILE A 225 -16.68 -27.60 7.20
N CYS A 226 -16.09 -28.40 8.08
CA CYS A 226 -15.36 -29.58 7.65
C CYS A 226 -15.60 -30.73 8.61
N LYS A 227 -14.95 -31.87 8.38
CA LYS A 227 -15.10 -33.06 9.21
C LYS A 227 -15.02 -32.76 10.72
N THR A 228 -14.05 -31.94 11.15
CA THR A 228 -13.84 -31.56 12.55
C THR A 228 -14.06 -30.07 12.84
N GLY A 229 -14.17 -29.23 11.82
CA GLY A 229 -14.16 -27.76 11.91
C GLY A 229 -12.81 -27.13 12.28
N ILE A 230 -11.83 -27.91 12.74
CA ILE A 230 -10.55 -27.41 13.27
C ILE A 230 -9.72 -26.74 12.16
N GLY A 231 -9.46 -27.45 11.06
CA GLY A 231 -8.63 -26.93 9.96
C GLY A 231 -9.20 -25.64 9.36
N MET A 232 -10.50 -25.63 9.10
CA MET A 232 -11.23 -24.45 8.62
C MET A 232 -11.06 -23.26 9.56
N SER A 233 -11.22 -23.46 10.87
CA SER A 233 -11.05 -22.39 11.86
C SER A 233 -9.62 -21.84 11.88
N ILE A 234 -8.60 -22.69 11.75
CA ILE A 234 -7.20 -22.27 11.73
C ILE A 234 -6.90 -21.48 10.45
N ALA A 235 -7.34 -21.98 9.30
CA ALA A 235 -7.10 -21.33 8.01
C ALA A 235 -7.81 -19.98 7.90
N ALA A 236 -9.06 -19.88 8.34
CA ALA A 236 -9.82 -18.63 8.31
C ALA A 236 -9.18 -17.54 9.18
N ASN A 237 -8.72 -17.89 10.39
CA ASN A 237 -8.05 -16.96 11.30
C ASN A 237 -6.63 -16.51 10.82
N LYS A 238 -6.14 -17.00 9.67
CA LYS A 238 -4.95 -16.42 9.02
C LYS A 238 -5.26 -15.19 8.18
N ILE A 239 -6.54 -14.93 7.90
CA ILE A 239 -6.97 -13.73 7.20
C ILE A 239 -7.22 -12.63 8.23
N ALA A 240 -6.57 -11.47 8.03
CA ALA A 240 -6.77 -10.32 8.88
C ALA A 240 -8.25 -9.89 8.89
N GLY A 241 -8.74 -9.41 10.03
CA GLY A 241 -10.14 -9.03 10.22
C GLY A 241 -11.10 -10.20 10.49
N VAL A 242 -10.64 -11.45 10.38
CA VAL A 242 -11.47 -12.64 10.65
C VAL A 242 -11.27 -13.16 12.06
N ARG A 243 -12.40 -13.39 12.73
CA ARG A 243 -12.51 -14.02 14.05
C ARG A 243 -13.38 -15.26 13.90
N ALA A 244 -12.76 -16.33 13.41
CA ALA A 244 -13.45 -17.59 13.17
C ALA A 244 -13.51 -18.45 14.43
N ALA A 245 -14.70 -18.88 14.81
CA ALA A 245 -14.94 -19.62 16.05
C ALA A 245 -15.51 -21.02 15.76
N LEU A 246 -14.78 -22.06 16.16
CA LEU A 246 -15.30 -23.44 16.19
C LEU A 246 -16.16 -23.61 17.44
N VAL A 247 -17.44 -23.93 17.24
CA VAL A 247 -18.41 -24.10 18.34
C VAL A 247 -19.12 -25.44 18.25
N THR A 248 -19.70 -25.87 19.36
CA THR A 248 -20.36 -27.18 19.51
C THR A 248 -21.85 -27.09 19.81
N ASP A 249 -22.33 -25.93 20.26
CA ASP A 249 -23.69 -25.74 20.73
C ASP A 249 -24.14 -24.26 20.62
N ALA A 250 -25.44 -24.03 20.77
CA ALA A 250 -26.04 -22.71 20.58
C ALA A 250 -25.57 -21.68 21.62
N GLU A 251 -25.24 -22.13 22.84
CA GLU A 251 -24.74 -21.26 23.91
C GLU A 251 -23.35 -20.71 23.56
N THR A 252 -22.44 -21.58 23.10
CA THR A 252 -21.10 -21.18 22.68
C THR A 252 -21.12 -20.33 21.41
N ALA A 253 -22.05 -20.57 20.47
CA ALA A 253 -22.32 -19.68 19.33
C ALA A 253 -22.75 -18.27 19.76
N ALA A 254 -23.73 -18.16 20.65
CA ALA A 254 -24.19 -16.88 21.19
C ALA A 254 -23.04 -16.13 21.91
N ILE A 255 -22.30 -16.84 22.76
CA ILE A 255 -21.18 -16.27 23.53
C ILE A 255 -20.07 -15.75 22.60
N THR A 256 -19.65 -16.52 21.59
CA THR A 256 -18.57 -16.07 20.70
C THR A 256 -18.99 -14.85 19.88
N ARG A 257 -20.27 -14.75 19.52
CA ARG A 257 -20.82 -13.59 18.84
C ARG A 257 -20.82 -12.36 19.75
N LYS A 258 -21.39 -12.47 20.96
CA LYS A 258 -21.51 -11.39 21.96
C LYS A 258 -20.17 -10.90 22.50
N HIS A 259 -19.26 -11.82 22.82
CA HIS A 259 -18.07 -11.51 23.60
C HIS A 259 -16.80 -11.37 22.77
N ASN A 260 -16.74 -12.01 21.61
CA ASN A 260 -15.54 -12.06 20.77
C ASN A 260 -15.75 -11.38 19.41
N HIS A 261 -16.94 -10.86 19.14
CA HIS A 261 -17.32 -10.30 17.86
C HIS A 261 -16.96 -11.25 16.70
N ALA A 262 -17.19 -12.55 16.91
CA ALA A 262 -16.90 -13.56 15.88
C ALA A 262 -17.75 -13.28 14.64
N ASN A 263 -17.11 -13.23 13.48
CA ASN A 263 -17.74 -12.96 12.19
C ASN A 263 -17.72 -14.17 11.25
N VAL A 264 -17.05 -15.26 11.64
CA VAL A 264 -17.09 -16.55 10.94
C VAL A 264 -17.38 -17.67 11.94
N LEU A 265 -18.42 -18.45 11.67
CA LEU A 265 -18.79 -19.63 12.44
C LEU A 265 -18.12 -20.87 11.83
N CYS A 266 -17.52 -21.74 12.63
CA CYS A 266 -16.96 -23.02 12.18
C CYS A 266 -17.68 -24.19 12.85
N LEU A 267 -18.06 -25.20 12.07
CA LEU A 267 -18.76 -26.39 12.56
C LEU A 267 -18.05 -27.69 12.19
N SER A 268 -18.24 -28.70 13.04
CA SER A 268 -17.78 -30.08 12.85
C SER A 268 -18.90 -30.93 12.27
N ALA A 269 -18.75 -31.39 11.02
CA ALA A 269 -19.76 -32.24 10.39
C ALA A 269 -19.90 -33.62 11.07
N THR A 270 -18.86 -34.10 11.76
CA THR A 270 -18.91 -35.41 12.44
C THR A 270 -19.50 -35.38 13.84
N GLN A 271 -19.53 -34.20 14.48
CA GLN A 271 -19.97 -34.06 15.86
C GLN A 271 -21.28 -33.27 15.98
N THR A 272 -21.66 -32.53 14.94
CA THR A 272 -22.84 -31.66 14.95
C THR A 272 -23.88 -32.19 13.98
N GLY A 273 -24.97 -32.76 14.51
CA GLY A 273 -26.12 -33.15 13.69
C GLY A 273 -26.87 -31.94 13.13
N THR A 274 -27.61 -32.14 12.03
CA THR A 274 -28.28 -31.06 11.27
C THR A 274 -29.17 -30.15 12.13
N GLU A 275 -30.02 -30.70 12.99
CA GLU A 275 -30.91 -29.89 13.84
C GLU A 275 -30.14 -29.09 14.90
N THR A 276 -29.08 -29.68 15.46
CA THR A 276 -28.17 -28.96 16.37
C THR A 276 -27.48 -27.82 15.62
N ALA A 277 -26.97 -28.07 14.41
CA ALA A 277 -26.30 -27.08 13.60
C ALA A 277 -27.22 -25.89 13.24
N LYS A 278 -28.50 -26.15 12.94
CA LYS A 278 -29.53 -25.12 12.74
C LYS A 278 -29.69 -24.23 13.99
N GLY A 279 -29.85 -24.85 15.16
CA GLY A 279 -29.93 -24.11 16.41
C GLY A 279 -28.67 -23.28 16.74
N ILE A 280 -27.50 -23.78 16.37
CA ILE A 280 -26.22 -23.05 16.51
C ILE A 280 -26.21 -21.82 15.62
N ILE A 281 -26.54 -21.96 14.33
CA ILE A 281 -26.51 -20.83 13.40
C ILE A 281 -27.58 -19.79 13.75
N ASP A 282 -28.76 -20.22 14.17
CA ASP A 282 -29.83 -19.32 14.62
C ASP A 282 -29.37 -18.47 15.81
N ALA A 283 -28.67 -19.08 16.78
CA ALA A 283 -28.11 -18.36 17.92
C ALA A 283 -26.99 -17.39 17.51
N PHE A 284 -26.12 -17.80 16.58
CA PHE A 284 -25.04 -16.97 16.08
C PHE A 284 -25.52 -15.75 15.29
N VAL A 285 -26.60 -15.91 14.51
CA VAL A 285 -27.24 -14.86 13.71
C VAL A 285 -28.03 -13.87 14.57
N LYS A 286 -28.70 -14.38 15.60
CA LYS A 286 -29.63 -13.59 16.42
C LYS A 286 -28.94 -12.54 17.30
N ASP A 287 -27.75 -12.86 17.79
CA ASP A 287 -27.10 -12.07 18.82
C ASP A 287 -26.11 -11.04 18.23
N ASP A 288 -26.06 -9.86 18.83
CA ASP A 288 -25.13 -8.79 18.47
C ASP A 288 -23.93 -8.71 19.42
N PHE A 289 -22.89 -7.99 19.00
CA PHE A 289 -21.72 -7.75 19.82
C PHE A 289 -22.04 -6.81 20.99
N GLU A 290 -21.69 -7.21 22.22
CA GLU A 290 -22.08 -6.45 23.44
C GLU A 290 -21.20 -5.23 23.73
N GLY A 291 -20.06 -5.09 23.05
CA GLY A 291 -19.15 -3.96 23.24
C GLY A 291 -18.47 -3.87 24.63
N GLY A 292 -18.04 -2.67 25.01
CA GLY A 292 -17.57 -2.36 26.37
C GLY A 292 -16.33 -3.17 26.79
N ARG A 293 -16.46 -4.05 27.80
CA ARG A 293 -15.33 -4.88 28.25
C ARG A 293 -14.87 -5.90 27.19
N HIS A 294 -15.76 -6.26 26.27
CA HIS A 294 -15.51 -7.21 25.19
C HIS A 294 -14.81 -6.54 24.03
N GLU A 295 -15.23 -5.33 23.66
CA GLU A 295 -14.59 -4.46 22.67
C GLU A 295 -13.10 -4.27 22.97
N ARG A 296 -12.77 -3.85 24.19
CA ARG A 296 -11.36 -3.73 24.63
C ARG A 296 -10.53 -5.00 24.45
N ARG A 297 -11.14 -6.19 24.49
CA ARG A 297 -10.43 -7.47 24.27
C ARG A 297 -10.29 -7.75 22.78
N VAL A 298 -11.32 -7.48 21.99
CA VAL A 298 -11.31 -7.59 20.53
C VAL A 298 -10.28 -6.62 19.95
N ASP A 299 -10.21 -5.37 20.41
CA ASP A 299 -9.20 -4.39 19.94
C ASP A 299 -7.77 -4.87 20.18
N LYS A 300 -7.54 -5.60 21.27
CA LYS A 300 -6.24 -6.22 21.56
C LYS A 300 -5.92 -7.40 20.64
N LEU A 301 -6.93 -8.08 20.11
CA LEU A 301 -6.77 -9.15 19.11
C LEU A 301 -6.53 -8.55 17.72
N GLU A 302 -7.22 -7.45 17.39
CA GLU A 302 -7.08 -6.79 16.08
C GLU A 302 -5.76 -6.03 15.95
N GLY A 303 -5.17 -5.58 17.06
CA GLY A 303 -3.91 -4.87 17.07
C GLY A 303 -4.10 -3.41 16.68
N SER A 304 -3.75 -2.50 17.59
CA SER A 304 -3.96 -1.05 17.48
C SER A 304 -3.05 -0.33 16.47
N GLY A 305 -2.68 -0.99 15.37
CA GLY A 305 -1.70 -0.46 14.41
C GLY A 305 -1.91 -0.95 12.97
N ARG A 306 -3.09 -1.47 12.64
CA ARG A 306 -3.40 -1.86 11.26
C ARG A 306 -3.62 -0.64 10.39
N VAL A 307 -3.20 -0.74 9.13
CA VAL A 307 -3.37 0.33 8.14
C VAL A 307 -4.85 0.66 7.97
N GLU A 308 -5.73 -0.34 7.79
CA GLU A 308 -7.19 -0.16 7.69
C GLU A 308 -7.83 0.68 8.81
N VAL A 309 -7.28 0.60 10.03
CA VAL A 309 -7.80 1.34 11.20
C VAL A 309 -7.13 2.71 11.33
N VAL A 310 -5.83 2.79 11.09
CA VAL A 310 -5.04 4.01 11.30
C VAL A 310 -5.18 4.98 10.13
N ASP A 311 -5.27 4.46 8.91
CA ASP A 311 -5.30 5.19 7.65
C ASP A 311 -6.08 4.40 6.57
N PRO A 312 -7.42 4.49 6.56
CA PRO A 312 -8.27 3.82 5.57
C PRO A 312 -7.96 4.23 4.12
N ASP A 313 -7.46 5.46 3.90
CA ASP A 313 -7.12 5.94 2.56
C ASP A 313 -5.92 5.17 2.00
N VAL A 314 -4.90 4.90 2.83
CA VAL A 314 -3.76 4.07 2.43
C VAL A 314 -4.17 2.60 2.29
N ASP A 315 -5.06 2.10 3.14
CA ASP A 315 -5.57 0.73 3.01
C ASP A 315 -6.28 0.50 1.67
N GLU A 316 -7.10 1.46 1.24
CA GLU A 316 -7.77 1.40 -0.05
C GLU A 316 -6.78 1.33 -1.21
N VAL A 317 -5.67 2.10 -1.17
CA VAL A 317 -4.60 2.00 -2.16
C VAL A 317 -4.01 0.58 -2.20
N LEU A 318 -3.74 -0.03 -1.04
CA LEU A 318 -3.22 -1.40 -0.96
C LEU A 318 -4.22 -2.42 -1.53
N ARG A 319 -5.50 -2.25 -1.21
CA ARG A 319 -6.60 -3.13 -1.64
C ARG A 319 -6.83 -3.07 -3.14
N LEU A 320 -6.69 -1.89 -3.75
CA LEU A 320 -6.86 -1.69 -5.20
C LEU A 320 -5.61 -2.08 -6.02
N GLU A 321 -4.40 -1.89 -5.48
CA GLU A 321 -3.17 -2.24 -6.22
C GLU A 321 -3.00 -3.76 -6.39
N LYS A 322 -3.45 -4.56 -5.42
CA LYS A 322 -3.34 -6.02 -5.49
C LYS A 322 -4.09 -6.63 -6.70
N PRO A 323 -5.40 -6.41 -6.92
CA PRO A 323 -6.08 -6.91 -8.11
C PRO A 323 -5.50 -6.30 -9.39
N ARG A 324 -5.09 -5.03 -9.39
CA ARG A 324 -4.40 -4.41 -10.53
C ARG A 324 -3.16 -5.21 -10.95
N GLN A 325 -2.38 -5.72 -10.00
CA GLN A 325 -1.23 -6.59 -10.30
C GLN A 325 -1.64 -8.01 -10.73
N GLN A 326 -2.70 -8.57 -10.13
CA GLN A 326 -3.12 -9.94 -10.40
C GLN A 326 -3.88 -10.11 -11.72
N GLU A 327 -4.52 -9.06 -12.21
CA GLU A 327 -5.42 -9.09 -13.37
C GLU A 327 -4.80 -8.48 -14.63
N ASN A 328 -3.58 -7.94 -14.55
CA ASN A 328 -2.88 -7.34 -15.70
C ASN A 328 -1.67 -8.16 -16.17
N ILE A 329 -1.37 -8.05 -17.46
CA ILE A 329 -0.13 -8.57 -18.03
C ILE A 329 0.97 -7.52 -17.84
N GLU A 330 1.88 -7.75 -16.89
CA GLU A 330 2.99 -6.85 -16.63
C GLU A 330 4.19 -7.13 -17.54
N LEU A 331 4.46 -6.19 -18.46
CA LEU A 331 5.54 -6.27 -19.46
C LEU A 331 6.62 -5.20 -19.26
N ILE A 332 6.59 -4.45 -18.15
CA ILE A 332 7.66 -3.51 -17.82
C ILE A 332 8.91 -4.32 -17.42
N ALA A 333 9.94 -4.32 -18.27
CA ALA A 333 11.15 -5.14 -18.12
C ALA A 333 11.99 -4.87 -16.83
N SER A 334 11.65 -3.82 -16.07
CA SER A 334 12.30 -3.50 -14.80
C SER A 334 11.47 -3.85 -13.57
N GLU A 335 10.26 -4.35 -13.75
CA GLU A 335 9.38 -4.79 -12.67
C GLU A 335 9.45 -6.31 -12.47
N ASN A 336 9.09 -6.72 -11.26
CA ASN A 336 8.99 -8.12 -10.87
C ASN A 336 8.14 -8.24 -9.60
N PHE A 337 7.59 -9.42 -9.35
CA PHE A 337 6.88 -9.74 -8.12
C PHE A 337 7.83 -10.44 -7.15
N THR A 338 8.15 -9.78 -6.03
CA THR A 338 9.01 -10.36 -4.99
C THR A 338 8.27 -11.41 -4.16
N SER A 339 9.00 -12.25 -3.41
CA SER A 339 8.40 -13.31 -2.62
C SER A 339 7.65 -12.74 -1.39
N PRO A 340 6.58 -13.41 -0.91
CA PRO A 340 5.92 -13.04 0.35
C PRO A 340 6.88 -12.97 1.53
N ALA A 341 7.90 -13.83 1.57
CA ALA A 341 8.91 -13.83 2.61
C ALA A 341 9.81 -12.58 2.54
N VAL A 342 10.14 -12.06 1.34
CA VAL A 342 10.82 -10.77 1.19
C VAL A 342 9.96 -9.61 1.72
N MET A 343 8.66 -9.62 1.43
CA MET A 343 7.71 -8.61 1.94
C MET A 343 7.58 -8.65 3.46
N GLU A 344 7.52 -9.85 4.06
CA GLU A 344 7.49 -10.06 5.51
C GLU A 344 8.70 -9.40 6.19
N VAL A 345 9.91 -9.62 5.65
CA VAL A 345 11.13 -9.03 6.21
C VAL A 345 11.15 -7.51 6.02
N GLN A 346 10.66 -7.00 4.89
CA GLN A 346 10.59 -5.55 4.64
C GLN A 346 9.69 -4.83 5.65
N GLY A 347 8.56 -5.42 6.04
CA GLY A 347 7.62 -4.86 7.02
C GLY A 347 8.00 -5.12 8.49
N SER A 348 9.21 -5.60 8.77
CA SER A 348 9.61 -6.04 10.11
C SER A 348 10.12 -4.90 11.01
N VAL A 349 10.29 -5.23 12.31
CA VAL A 349 10.83 -4.33 13.33
C VAL A 349 12.25 -3.83 13.04
N LEU A 350 12.95 -4.42 12.08
CA LEU A 350 14.28 -3.97 11.63
C LEU A 350 14.25 -2.54 11.08
N THR A 351 13.09 -2.03 10.67
CA THR A 351 12.93 -0.62 10.28
C THR A 351 13.24 0.36 11.41
N ASN A 352 13.08 -0.06 12.67
CA ASN A 352 13.30 0.79 13.83
C ASN A 352 14.79 0.95 14.20
N LYS A 353 15.68 0.11 13.66
CA LYS A 353 17.08 0.07 14.09
C LYS A 353 17.95 1.01 13.27
N TYR A 354 18.46 2.05 13.93
CA TYR A 354 19.49 2.93 13.39
C TYR A 354 20.89 2.34 13.62
N ALA A 355 21.61 1.98 12.55
CA ALA A 355 22.85 1.19 12.61
C ALA A 355 24.00 1.78 11.75
N GLU A 356 24.26 3.09 11.88
CA GLU A 356 25.37 3.77 11.18
C GLU A 356 26.72 3.08 11.40
N GLY A 357 27.51 2.97 10.33
CA GLY A 357 28.75 2.20 10.28
C GLY A 357 28.59 0.87 9.55
N TYR A 358 29.50 -0.06 9.85
CA TYR A 358 29.55 -1.41 9.27
C TYR A 358 29.59 -2.46 10.40
N PRO A 359 29.30 -3.75 10.13
CA PRO A 359 29.32 -4.79 11.14
C PRO A 359 30.60 -4.77 12.01
N GLY A 360 30.43 -4.84 13.33
CA GLY A 360 31.51 -4.73 14.32
C GLY A 360 32.13 -3.33 14.49
N LYS A 361 31.76 -2.34 13.69
CA LYS A 361 32.23 -0.95 13.74
C LYS A 361 31.07 0.03 13.56
N ARG A 362 30.12 -0.02 14.52
CA ARG A 362 28.92 0.84 14.54
C ARG A 362 29.13 2.08 15.39
N TRP A 363 28.43 3.16 15.04
CA TRP A 363 28.39 4.40 15.81
C TRP A 363 27.45 4.33 17.01
N TYR A 364 26.47 3.43 16.99
CA TYR A 364 25.50 3.22 18.07
C TYR A 364 25.51 1.76 18.57
N GLY A 365 25.15 1.57 19.85
CA GLY A 365 25.00 0.26 20.46
C GLY A 365 23.72 -0.48 20.05
N GLY A 366 23.60 -1.75 20.45
CA GLY A 366 22.41 -2.58 20.21
C GLY A 366 22.29 -3.08 18.77
N CYS A 367 23.43 -3.36 18.11
CA CYS A 367 23.49 -3.78 16.70
C CYS A 367 23.77 -5.27 16.50
N GLU A 368 23.80 -6.07 17.58
CA GLU A 368 24.18 -7.48 17.58
C GLU A 368 23.40 -8.36 16.60
N HIS A 369 22.12 -8.06 16.34
CA HIS A 369 21.29 -8.83 15.42
C HIS A 369 21.28 -8.27 13.99
N VAL A 370 21.39 -6.94 13.86
CA VAL A 370 21.42 -6.30 12.54
C VAL A 370 22.77 -6.49 11.85
N ASP A 371 23.85 -6.61 12.62
CA ASP A 371 25.16 -7.01 12.12
C ASP A 371 25.09 -8.40 11.48
N VAL A 372 24.47 -9.38 12.15
CA VAL A 372 24.25 -10.73 11.58
C VAL A 372 23.46 -10.68 10.28
N ALA A 373 22.40 -9.85 10.20
CA ALA A 373 21.62 -9.71 8.98
C ALA A 373 22.43 -9.12 7.82
N GLU A 374 23.27 -8.11 8.10
CA GLU A 374 24.15 -7.50 7.10
C GLU A 374 25.27 -8.45 6.66
N GLU A 375 25.88 -9.19 7.60
CA GLU A 375 26.90 -10.21 7.32
C GLU A 375 26.34 -11.34 6.45
N LEU A 376 25.12 -11.81 6.74
CA LEU A 376 24.43 -12.80 5.89
C LEU A 376 24.19 -12.27 4.47
N ALA A 377 23.78 -11.00 4.33
CA ALA A 377 23.58 -10.39 3.03
C ALA A 377 24.90 -10.30 2.24
N ILE A 378 25.99 -9.89 2.90
CA ILE A 378 27.33 -9.79 2.29
C ILE A 378 27.82 -11.17 1.87
N ALA A 379 27.78 -12.17 2.77
CA ALA A 379 28.26 -13.51 2.50
C ALA A 379 27.52 -14.14 1.31
N ARG A 380 26.18 -14.04 1.28
CA ARG A 380 25.37 -14.58 0.18
C ARG A 380 25.57 -13.82 -1.12
N ALA A 381 25.73 -12.49 -1.10
CA ALA A 381 26.05 -11.74 -2.32
C ALA A 381 27.38 -12.19 -2.92
N LYS A 382 28.39 -12.42 -2.07
CA LYS A 382 29.69 -12.96 -2.50
C LYS A 382 29.57 -14.36 -3.09
N GLU A 383 28.76 -15.22 -2.49
CA GLU A 383 28.48 -16.58 -2.99
C GLU A 383 27.76 -16.55 -4.34
N VAL A 384 26.72 -15.72 -4.49
CA VAL A 384 25.92 -15.60 -5.73
C VAL A 384 26.77 -15.10 -6.89
N PHE A 385 27.60 -14.07 -6.68
CA PHE A 385 28.28 -13.39 -7.78
C PHE A 385 29.77 -13.72 -7.91
N GLY A 386 30.35 -14.42 -6.93
CA GLY A 386 31.77 -14.75 -6.91
C GLY A 386 32.70 -13.54 -6.74
N CYS A 387 32.29 -12.54 -5.96
CA CYS A 387 33.05 -11.31 -5.75
C CYS A 387 33.85 -11.29 -4.43
N ASP A 388 34.94 -10.52 -4.41
CA ASP A 388 35.82 -10.39 -3.24
C ASP A 388 35.19 -9.52 -2.14
N TYR A 389 34.53 -8.43 -2.56
CA TYR A 389 33.91 -7.46 -1.68
C TYR A 389 32.48 -7.14 -2.13
N ALA A 390 31.57 -6.99 -1.16
CA ALA A 390 30.19 -6.57 -1.38
C ALA A 390 29.76 -5.53 -0.34
N ASN A 391 29.14 -4.44 -0.80
CA ASN A 391 28.46 -3.44 0.02
C ASN A 391 26.95 -3.48 -0.26
N VAL A 392 26.20 -3.92 0.75
CA VAL A 392 24.74 -4.13 0.66
C VAL A 392 23.93 -2.94 1.17
N GLN A 393 24.57 -1.85 1.61
CA GLN A 393 23.91 -0.68 2.16
C GLN A 393 23.29 0.31 1.15
N PRO A 394 23.65 0.37 -0.15
CA PRO A 394 23.03 1.33 -1.06
C PRO A 394 21.51 1.19 -1.11
N HIS A 395 20.80 2.32 -0.98
CA HIS A 395 19.33 2.36 -0.94
C HIS A 395 18.69 2.10 -2.30
N SER A 396 19.44 2.28 -3.39
CA SER A 396 18.99 2.05 -4.76
C SER A 396 20.18 1.79 -5.70
N GLY A 397 19.92 1.38 -6.94
CA GLY A 397 20.96 1.25 -7.98
C GLY A 397 21.64 2.59 -8.29
N SER A 398 20.88 3.69 -8.33
CA SER A 398 21.45 5.04 -8.48
C SER A 398 22.39 5.40 -7.32
N GLY A 399 22.01 5.03 -6.08
CA GLY A 399 22.88 5.19 -4.92
C GLY A 399 24.14 4.32 -4.98
N ALA A 400 24.05 3.11 -5.56
CA ALA A 400 25.20 2.24 -5.78
C ALA A 400 26.20 2.84 -6.78
N ASN A 401 25.72 3.34 -7.93
CA ASN A 401 26.57 4.00 -8.93
C ASN A 401 27.20 5.27 -8.35
N MET A 402 26.43 6.05 -7.58
CA MET A 402 26.92 7.22 -6.87
C MET A 402 28.05 6.86 -5.89
N GLY A 403 27.88 5.79 -5.11
CA GLY A 403 28.92 5.29 -4.20
C GLY A 403 30.23 4.95 -4.90
N VAL A 404 30.17 4.33 -6.08
CA VAL A 404 31.35 4.03 -6.90
C VAL A 404 31.98 5.31 -7.45
N TYR A 405 31.20 6.18 -8.09
CA TYR A 405 31.75 7.39 -8.70
C TYR A 405 32.39 8.33 -7.69
N PHE A 406 31.73 8.60 -6.56
CA PHE A 406 32.30 9.44 -5.50
C PHE A 406 33.51 8.79 -4.83
N ALA A 407 33.58 7.45 -4.82
CA ALA A 407 34.76 6.78 -4.32
C ALA A 407 35.99 7.08 -5.17
N VAL A 408 35.91 6.98 -6.50
CA VAL A 408 37.13 6.92 -7.35
C VAL A 408 37.28 8.03 -8.39
N LEU A 409 36.29 8.90 -8.54
CA LEU A 409 36.28 10.00 -9.51
C LEU A 409 36.25 11.36 -8.81
N LYS A 410 36.73 12.38 -9.52
CA LYS A 410 36.64 13.79 -9.18
C LYS A 410 35.74 14.52 -10.17
N PRO A 411 35.07 15.62 -9.78
CA PRO A 411 34.38 16.45 -10.75
C PRO A 411 35.31 16.89 -11.89
N GLY A 412 34.82 16.81 -13.12
CA GLY A 412 35.59 17.02 -14.35
C GLY A 412 36.31 15.78 -14.88
N ASP A 413 36.39 14.68 -14.11
CA ASP A 413 36.87 13.41 -14.67
C ASP A 413 35.96 12.96 -15.81
N LYS A 414 36.56 12.32 -16.82
CA LYS A 414 35.87 11.90 -18.02
C LYS A 414 35.33 10.47 -17.92
N LEU A 415 34.08 10.28 -18.34
CA LEU A 415 33.41 8.99 -18.43
C LEU A 415 33.10 8.65 -19.89
N LEU A 416 33.35 7.40 -20.26
CA LEU A 416 32.90 6.83 -21.54
C LEU A 416 31.74 5.87 -21.28
N THR A 417 30.54 6.22 -21.75
CA THR A 417 29.29 5.57 -21.34
C THR A 417 28.38 5.27 -22.53
N MET A 418 27.44 4.33 -22.38
CA MET A 418 26.47 4.04 -23.43
C MET A 418 25.47 5.20 -23.56
N ASP A 419 25.21 5.64 -24.79
CA ASP A 419 24.19 6.66 -25.06
C ASP A 419 22.81 6.21 -24.54
N LEU A 420 22.07 7.13 -23.92
CA LEU A 420 20.74 6.85 -23.37
C LEU A 420 19.75 6.41 -24.45
N SER A 421 19.81 7.03 -25.64
CA SER A 421 18.94 6.68 -26.78
C SER A 421 19.28 5.33 -27.40
N HIS A 422 20.46 4.80 -27.11
CA HIS A 422 20.90 3.48 -27.57
C HIS A 422 20.77 2.40 -26.49
N GLY A 423 20.18 2.70 -25.34
CA GLY A 423 19.88 1.73 -24.29
C GLY A 423 20.60 1.96 -22.96
N GLY A 424 21.39 3.04 -22.82
CA GLY A 424 22.05 3.42 -21.57
C GLY A 424 21.09 3.73 -20.41
N HIS A 425 21.64 4.18 -19.27
CA HIS A 425 20.85 4.57 -18.11
C HIS A 425 21.17 6.00 -17.66
N LEU A 426 20.21 6.65 -16.99
CA LEU A 426 20.34 8.05 -16.55
C LEU A 426 21.59 8.31 -15.70
N THR A 427 21.97 7.36 -14.85
CA THR A 427 23.15 7.46 -13.97
C THR A 427 24.48 7.19 -14.68
N HIS A 428 24.46 6.99 -16.00
CA HIS A 428 25.66 6.83 -16.83
C HIS A 428 25.97 8.12 -17.59
N GLY A 429 25.67 9.28 -16.99
CA GLY A 429 26.07 10.58 -17.55
C GLY A 429 24.97 11.44 -18.16
N ASN A 430 23.68 11.14 -17.93
CA ASN A 430 22.64 12.08 -18.36
C ASN A 430 22.80 13.44 -17.65
N ALA A 431 22.69 14.54 -18.39
CA ALA A 431 22.92 15.91 -17.89
C ALA A 431 21.99 16.32 -16.73
N ALA A 432 20.80 15.73 -16.63
CA ALA A 432 19.88 15.96 -15.51
C ALA A 432 20.31 15.21 -14.22
N ASN A 433 21.09 14.14 -14.36
CA ASN A 433 21.57 13.30 -13.28
C ASN A 433 22.87 13.87 -12.65
N PHE A 434 23.17 13.51 -11.40
CA PHE A 434 24.42 13.93 -10.73
C PHE A 434 25.66 13.56 -11.56
N SER A 435 25.63 12.40 -12.24
CA SER A 435 26.75 11.93 -13.05
C SER A 435 27.05 12.88 -14.21
N GLY A 436 26.03 13.37 -14.92
CA GLY A 436 26.22 14.33 -16.02
C GLY A 436 26.47 15.77 -15.56
N LYS A 437 26.15 16.08 -14.30
CA LYS A 437 26.45 17.40 -13.70
C LYS A 437 27.91 17.52 -13.24
N PHE A 438 28.51 16.43 -12.77
CA PHE A 438 29.84 16.47 -12.16
C PHE A 438 30.95 15.99 -13.10
N TYR A 439 30.67 15.12 -14.05
CA TYR A 439 31.70 14.48 -14.88
C TYR A 439 31.57 14.88 -16.34
N GLU A 440 32.69 14.85 -17.06
CA GLU A 440 32.68 15.04 -18.53
C GLU A 440 32.23 13.74 -19.19
N ILE A 441 31.18 13.79 -20.00
CA ILE A 441 30.58 12.57 -20.57
C ILE A 441 30.89 12.47 -22.06
N VAL A 442 31.36 11.30 -22.47
CA VAL A 442 31.49 10.89 -23.86
C VAL A 442 30.65 9.63 -24.06
N HIS A 443 29.89 9.58 -25.15
CA HIS A 443 28.99 8.47 -25.42
C HIS A 443 29.52 7.53 -26.50
N TYR A 444 29.54 6.22 -26.22
CA TYR A 444 29.60 5.19 -27.24
C TYR A 444 28.18 4.68 -27.54
N GLY A 445 28.02 4.00 -28.68
CA GLY A 445 26.71 3.56 -29.15
C GLY A 445 26.69 2.13 -29.67
N VAL A 446 25.65 1.88 -30.47
CA VAL A 446 25.48 0.64 -31.22
C VAL A 446 25.79 0.87 -32.70
N GLY A 447 26.18 -0.20 -33.40
CA GLY A 447 26.37 -0.22 -34.84
C GLY A 447 25.05 0.07 -35.56
N LYS A 448 25.13 0.77 -36.70
CA LYS A 448 23.92 1.15 -37.48
C LYS A 448 23.25 -0.03 -38.17
N GLU A 449 24.01 -1.08 -38.46
CA GLU A 449 23.55 -2.22 -39.26
C GLU A 449 22.94 -3.32 -38.38
N ASP A 450 23.57 -3.63 -37.24
CA ASP A 450 23.17 -4.74 -36.37
C ASP A 450 22.60 -4.30 -35.02
N GLU A 451 22.66 -3.00 -34.69
CA GLU A 451 22.18 -2.40 -33.44
C GLU A 451 22.80 -3.07 -32.20
N ARG A 452 24.03 -3.57 -32.32
CA ARG A 452 24.83 -4.12 -31.22
C ARG A 452 25.92 -3.15 -30.80
N ILE A 453 26.42 -3.25 -29.56
CA ILE A 453 27.52 -2.41 -29.09
C ILE A 453 28.70 -2.53 -30.07
N ASP A 454 29.16 -1.40 -30.59
CA ASP A 454 30.32 -1.34 -31.48
C ASP A 454 31.60 -1.29 -30.63
N TYR A 455 32.16 -2.47 -30.32
CA TYR A 455 33.33 -2.59 -29.46
C TYR A 455 34.61 -2.01 -30.09
N ASP A 456 34.71 -1.96 -31.42
CA ASP A 456 35.87 -1.40 -32.13
C ASP A 456 35.84 0.13 -32.12
N GLN A 457 34.66 0.71 -32.32
CA GLN A 457 34.44 2.14 -32.10
C GLN A 457 34.71 2.49 -30.64
N LEU A 458 34.17 1.72 -29.68
CA LEU A 458 34.37 1.95 -28.26
C LEU A 458 35.86 1.93 -27.91
N ALA A 459 36.62 0.95 -28.41
CA ALA A 459 38.07 0.88 -28.23
C ALA A 459 38.80 2.10 -28.78
N SER A 460 38.43 2.55 -29.99
CA SER A 460 39.00 3.74 -30.62
C SER A 460 38.73 5.00 -29.80
N MET A 461 37.49 5.17 -29.34
CA MET A 461 37.06 6.30 -28.49
C MET A 461 37.76 6.27 -27.12
N ALA A 462 37.98 5.09 -26.55
CA ALA A 462 38.69 4.94 -25.29
C ALA A 462 40.15 5.43 -25.40
N VAL A 463 40.83 5.14 -26.51
CA VAL A 463 42.18 5.64 -26.81
C VAL A 463 42.20 7.15 -27.06
N GLU A 464 41.22 7.66 -27.82
CA GLU A 464 41.13 9.08 -28.17
C GLU A 464 40.86 9.94 -26.93
N HIS A 465 39.83 9.58 -26.16
CA HIS A 465 39.32 10.44 -25.09
C HIS A 465 39.99 10.20 -23.73
N LYS A 466 40.63 9.03 -23.55
CA LYS A 466 41.32 8.61 -22.31
C LYS A 466 40.43 8.82 -21.08
N PRO A 467 39.25 8.17 -21.03
CA PRO A 467 38.33 8.34 -19.91
C PRO A 467 38.97 7.82 -18.62
N ARG A 468 38.58 8.39 -17.48
CA ARG A 468 38.95 7.86 -16.17
C ARG A 468 38.24 6.55 -15.86
N MET A 469 37.02 6.40 -16.38
CA MET A 469 36.21 5.19 -16.22
C MET A 469 35.33 4.96 -17.46
N ILE A 470 35.22 3.70 -17.83
CA ILE A 470 34.24 3.20 -18.80
C ILE A 470 33.11 2.57 -18.02
N THR A 471 31.87 2.87 -18.39
CA THR A 471 30.68 2.24 -17.80
C THR A 471 30.00 1.35 -18.81
N VAL A 472 29.65 0.13 -18.43
CA VAL A 472 28.87 -0.79 -19.26
C VAL A 472 27.67 -1.31 -18.51
N GLY A 473 26.52 -1.39 -19.17
CA GLY A 473 25.24 -1.74 -18.56
C GLY A 473 24.13 -0.98 -19.24
N ALA A 474 22.95 -1.59 -19.35
CA ALA A 474 21.88 -1.05 -20.17
C ALA A 474 20.52 -1.23 -19.51
N SER A 475 19.63 -0.27 -19.77
CA SER A 475 18.21 -0.34 -19.41
C SER A 475 17.40 -1.00 -20.53
N ALA A 476 17.84 -0.84 -21.78
CA ALA A 476 17.13 -1.30 -22.98
C ALA A 476 18.13 -1.80 -24.05
N TYR A 477 18.82 -2.89 -23.75
CA TYR A 477 19.68 -3.61 -24.70
C TYR A 477 19.39 -5.10 -24.60
N SER A 478 18.95 -5.73 -25.70
CA SER A 478 18.42 -7.10 -25.70
C SER A 478 19.47 -8.20 -25.93
N ARG A 479 20.75 -7.83 -26.08
CA ARG A 479 21.84 -8.77 -26.42
C ARG A 479 22.79 -9.01 -25.27
N VAL A 480 23.56 -10.08 -25.39
CA VAL A 480 24.66 -10.37 -24.45
C VAL A 480 25.72 -9.27 -24.54
N ILE A 481 26.15 -8.79 -23.38
CA ILE A 481 27.29 -7.88 -23.25
C ILE A 481 28.57 -8.69 -23.09
N ASP A 482 29.59 -8.38 -23.89
CA ASP A 482 30.93 -8.96 -23.80
C ASP A 482 31.75 -8.23 -22.73
N PHE A 483 31.63 -8.68 -21.49
CA PHE A 483 32.34 -8.06 -20.37
C PHE A 483 33.85 -8.29 -20.43
N GLU A 484 34.32 -9.37 -21.06
CA GLU A 484 35.74 -9.62 -21.24
C GLU A 484 36.35 -8.56 -22.15
N ARG A 485 35.73 -8.34 -23.31
CA ARG A 485 36.14 -7.29 -24.25
C ARG A 485 36.09 -5.90 -23.63
N MET A 486 35.05 -5.58 -22.85
CA MET A 486 34.99 -4.31 -22.12
C MET A 486 36.15 -4.15 -21.12
N GLY A 487 36.51 -5.24 -20.42
CA GLY A 487 37.63 -5.25 -19.49
C GLY A 487 38.97 -5.02 -20.21
N GLU A 488 39.17 -5.62 -21.38
CA GLU A 488 40.36 -5.37 -22.22
C GLU A 488 40.47 -3.90 -22.60
N ILE A 489 39.40 -3.33 -23.17
CA ILE A 489 39.40 -1.94 -23.63
C ILE A 489 39.72 -0.96 -22.48
N ALA A 490 39.12 -1.18 -21.30
CA ALA A 490 39.40 -0.35 -20.13
C ALA A 490 40.87 -0.45 -19.70
N ARG A 491 41.44 -1.68 -19.66
CA ARG A 491 42.85 -1.88 -19.31
C ARG A 491 43.79 -1.24 -20.33
N ASP A 492 43.51 -1.37 -21.62
CA ASP A 492 44.36 -0.87 -22.70
C ASP A 492 44.48 0.67 -22.69
N CYS A 493 43.41 1.38 -22.30
CA CYS A 493 43.43 2.85 -22.19
C CYS A 493 43.74 3.36 -20.77
N GLY A 494 43.91 2.46 -19.78
CA GLY A 494 44.18 2.80 -18.39
C GLY A 494 42.96 3.34 -17.61
N ALA A 495 41.75 3.06 -18.07
CA ALA A 495 40.50 3.39 -17.40
C ALA A 495 40.07 2.30 -16.40
N MET A 496 39.25 2.66 -15.42
CA MET A 496 38.52 1.69 -14.61
C MET A 496 37.26 1.21 -15.33
N LEU A 497 36.83 -0.03 -15.10
CA LEU A 497 35.55 -0.54 -15.62
C LEU A 497 34.50 -0.63 -14.51
N LEU A 498 33.35 0.01 -14.72
CA LEU A 498 32.11 -0.19 -13.95
C LEU A 498 31.10 -0.96 -14.80
N ALA A 499 30.71 -2.16 -14.38
CA ALA A 499 29.61 -2.91 -14.95
C ALA A 499 28.32 -2.76 -14.12
N ASP A 500 27.30 -2.10 -14.66
CA ASP A 500 25.97 -1.99 -14.06
C ASP A 500 25.05 -3.10 -14.61
N ILE A 501 24.85 -4.15 -13.81
CA ILE A 501 24.04 -5.32 -14.20
C ILE A 501 22.60 -5.24 -13.71
N ALA A 502 22.08 -4.07 -13.34
CA ALA A 502 20.77 -3.92 -12.71
C ALA A 502 19.64 -4.73 -13.36
N HIS A 503 19.56 -4.71 -14.69
CA HIS A 503 18.54 -5.43 -15.47
C HIS A 503 18.77 -6.94 -15.54
N ILE A 504 20.03 -7.38 -15.59
CA ILE A 504 20.39 -8.78 -15.84
C ILE A 504 20.95 -9.50 -14.60
N ALA A 505 20.87 -8.87 -13.42
CA ALA A 505 21.49 -9.37 -12.19
C ALA A 505 21.05 -10.78 -11.82
N GLY A 506 19.76 -11.09 -11.98
CA GLY A 506 19.24 -12.42 -11.72
C GLY A 506 19.67 -13.45 -12.78
N LEU A 507 19.83 -13.04 -14.03
CA LEU A 507 20.35 -13.88 -15.11
C LEU A 507 21.84 -14.20 -14.88
N VAL A 508 22.62 -13.22 -14.44
CA VAL A 508 24.03 -13.42 -14.02
C VAL A 508 24.11 -14.38 -12.84
N ALA A 509 23.29 -14.16 -11.79
CA ALA A 509 23.23 -15.03 -10.61
C ALA A 509 22.91 -16.50 -10.97
N ALA A 510 22.04 -16.72 -11.95
CA ALA A 510 21.68 -18.06 -12.43
C ALA A 510 22.66 -18.66 -13.45
N GLY A 511 23.71 -17.93 -13.84
CA GLY A 511 24.65 -18.34 -14.89
C GLY A 511 24.05 -18.36 -16.29
N CYS A 512 22.96 -17.62 -16.52
CA CYS A 512 22.27 -17.49 -17.80
C CYS A 512 22.74 -16.27 -18.63
N HIS A 513 23.58 -15.41 -18.05
CA HIS A 513 24.26 -14.30 -18.71
C HIS A 513 25.72 -14.24 -18.21
N PRO A 514 26.71 -13.83 -19.04
CA PRO A 514 28.10 -13.67 -18.61
C PRO A 514 28.26 -12.86 -17.33
N ASN A 515 29.16 -13.30 -16.45
CA ASN A 515 29.47 -12.65 -15.18
C ASN A 515 30.55 -11.56 -15.39
N PRO A 516 30.29 -10.27 -15.07
CA PRO A 516 31.28 -9.21 -15.24
C PRO A 516 32.36 -9.17 -14.15
N VAL A 517 32.15 -9.84 -13.00
CA VAL A 517 33.04 -9.73 -11.82
C VAL A 517 34.51 -10.01 -12.13
N PRO A 518 34.88 -11.02 -12.95
CA PRO A 518 36.30 -11.25 -13.29
C PRO A 518 36.94 -10.16 -14.16
N HIS A 519 36.13 -9.34 -14.85
CA HIS A 519 36.60 -8.42 -15.88
C HIS A 519 36.51 -6.94 -15.47
N ALA A 520 35.64 -6.61 -14.51
CA ALA A 520 35.40 -5.25 -14.05
C ALA A 520 36.10 -4.91 -12.72
N ASP A 521 36.36 -3.62 -12.48
CA ASP A 521 36.85 -3.15 -11.18
C ASP A 521 35.70 -2.99 -10.18
N PHE A 522 34.54 -2.59 -10.70
CA PHE A 522 33.30 -2.40 -9.96
C PHE A 522 32.15 -3.06 -10.71
N VAL A 523 31.26 -3.72 -9.97
CA VAL A 523 29.98 -4.19 -10.48
C VAL A 523 28.88 -3.64 -9.58
N THR A 524 27.94 -2.91 -10.15
CA THR A 524 26.77 -2.40 -9.42
C THR A 524 25.51 -3.08 -9.90
N THR A 525 24.51 -3.14 -9.03
CA THR A 525 23.20 -3.64 -9.42
C THR A 525 22.08 -3.14 -8.52
N THR A 526 20.86 -3.28 -9.02
CA THR A 526 19.64 -3.24 -8.22
C THR A 526 19.21 -4.63 -7.77
N THR A 527 18.50 -4.73 -6.65
CA THR A 527 18.05 -6.02 -6.13
C THR A 527 16.62 -6.44 -6.51
N HIS A 528 15.83 -5.58 -7.19
CA HIS A 528 14.38 -5.77 -7.39
C HIS A 528 13.94 -6.22 -8.79
N LYS A 529 14.80 -6.13 -9.81
CA LYS A 529 14.45 -6.46 -11.21
C LYS A 529 14.44 -7.97 -11.42
N THR A 530 15.28 -8.51 -12.32
CA THR A 530 15.42 -9.95 -12.53
C THR A 530 15.89 -10.70 -11.27
N LEU A 531 16.53 -10.02 -10.32
CA LEU A 531 16.93 -10.63 -9.03
C LEU A 531 15.76 -10.83 -8.06
N ARG A 532 14.59 -10.22 -8.31
CA ARG A 532 13.31 -10.46 -7.61
C ARG A 532 13.32 -10.21 -6.09
N GLY A 533 14.24 -9.40 -5.60
CA GLY A 533 14.34 -8.99 -4.19
C GLY A 533 13.68 -7.65 -3.86
N PRO A 534 14.01 -7.05 -2.70
CA PRO A 534 13.48 -5.74 -2.32
C PRO A 534 14.08 -4.64 -3.18
N ARG A 535 13.45 -3.45 -3.20
CA ARG A 535 14.08 -2.24 -3.75
C ARG A 535 15.35 -1.90 -2.96
N GLY A 536 16.46 -1.72 -3.66
CA GLY A 536 17.79 -1.60 -3.07
C GLY A 536 18.89 -1.64 -4.13
N GLY A 537 20.11 -1.27 -3.73
CA GLY A 537 21.32 -1.40 -4.54
C GLY A 537 22.39 -2.27 -3.89
N LEU A 538 23.34 -2.72 -4.70
CA LEU A 538 24.50 -3.52 -4.29
C LEU A 538 25.73 -3.00 -5.07
N ILE A 539 26.84 -2.83 -4.36
CA ILE A 539 28.16 -2.60 -4.97
C ILE A 539 29.01 -3.83 -4.72
N MET A 540 29.61 -4.37 -5.77
CA MET A 540 30.65 -5.39 -5.71
C MET A 540 31.93 -4.82 -6.29
N ALA A 541 33.07 -5.20 -5.74
CA ALA A 541 34.36 -4.71 -6.20
C ALA A 541 35.49 -5.65 -5.80
N LYS A 542 36.69 -5.33 -6.29
CA LYS A 542 37.94 -5.88 -5.74
C LYS A 542 38.16 -5.37 -4.31
N GLU A 543 38.70 -6.21 -3.44
CA GLU A 543 38.90 -5.92 -2.00
C GLU A 543 39.70 -4.62 -1.75
N GLN A 544 40.64 -4.27 -2.63
CA GLN A 544 41.45 -3.05 -2.51
C GLN A 544 40.64 -1.75 -2.44
N TYR A 545 39.39 -1.76 -2.93
CA TYR A 545 38.49 -0.60 -2.90
C TYR A 545 37.56 -0.56 -1.69
N ALA A 546 37.56 -1.61 -0.84
CA ALA A 546 36.60 -1.77 0.25
C ALA A 546 36.53 -0.54 1.17
N LYS A 547 37.69 -0.07 1.67
CA LYS A 547 37.76 1.09 2.57
C LYS A 547 37.21 2.37 1.93
N GLN A 548 37.55 2.61 0.67
CA GLN A 548 37.15 3.81 -0.06
C GLN A 548 35.65 3.80 -0.38
N LEU A 549 35.10 2.64 -0.78
CA LEU A 549 33.67 2.46 -1.00
C LEU A 549 32.89 2.59 0.30
N GLN A 550 33.35 1.96 1.39
CA GLN A 550 32.73 2.08 2.70
C GLN A 550 32.63 3.54 3.12
N SER A 551 33.74 4.28 3.14
CA SER A 551 33.75 5.69 3.58
C SER A 551 32.89 6.63 2.72
N ASN A 552 32.72 6.31 1.43
CA ASN A 552 31.90 7.12 0.51
C ASN A 552 30.42 6.76 0.58
N VAL A 553 30.06 5.49 0.77
CA VAL A 553 28.66 5.11 1.02
C VAL A 553 28.22 5.67 2.37
N PHE A 554 28.99 5.44 3.43
CA PHE A 554 28.77 6.02 4.75
C PHE A 554 30.11 6.42 5.39
N PRO A 555 30.28 7.67 5.86
CA PRO A 555 29.28 8.74 5.99
C PRO A 555 29.13 9.64 4.77
N GLY A 556 29.71 9.28 3.61
CA GLY A 556 29.77 10.19 2.45
C GLY A 556 28.40 10.59 1.89
N ILE A 557 27.63 9.63 1.37
CA ILE A 557 26.39 9.93 0.62
C ILE A 557 25.11 9.39 1.29
N GLN A 558 25.21 8.54 2.31
CA GLN A 558 24.08 8.02 3.09
C GLN A 558 24.33 8.20 4.60
N GLY A 559 23.24 8.22 5.38
CA GLY A 559 23.26 8.08 6.84
C GLY A 559 23.04 6.63 7.27
N GLY A 560 22.13 6.41 8.23
CA GLY A 560 21.76 5.08 8.73
C GLY A 560 21.29 4.09 7.62
N PRO A 561 21.82 2.85 7.60
CA PRO A 561 21.40 1.84 6.63
C PRO A 561 19.97 1.32 6.91
N LEU A 562 19.23 0.99 5.86
CA LEU A 562 17.89 0.41 5.95
C LEU A 562 17.96 -1.09 6.30
N MET A 563 18.03 -1.43 7.59
CA MET A 563 18.28 -2.82 8.03
C MET A 563 17.20 -3.83 7.61
N HIS A 564 15.94 -3.43 7.53
CA HIS A 564 14.85 -4.24 6.98
C HIS A 564 15.07 -4.57 5.49
N VAL A 565 15.56 -3.61 4.71
CA VAL A 565 15.92 -3.83 3.30
C VAL A 565 17.15 -4.72 3.17
N ILE A 566 18.18 -4.53 4.00
CA ILE A 566 19.40 -5.36 3.98
C ILE A 566 19.08 -6.82 4.33
N ALA A 567 18.27 -7.05 5.37
CA ALA A 567 17.82 -8.39 5.73
C ALA A 567 17.00 -9.03 4.59
N ALA A 568 16.12 -8.25 3.96
CA ALA A 568 15.35 -8.71 2.80
C ALA A 568 16.25 -9.04 1.59
N LYS A 569 17.35 -8.29 1.38
CA LYS A 569 18.38 -8.64 0.38
C LYS A 569 19.05 -9.98 0.73
N ALA A 570 19.36 -10.23 2.01
CA ALA A 570 19.93 -11.51 2.44
C ALA A 570 19.01 -12.69 2.07
N LEU A 571 17.69 -12.52 2.22
CA LEU A 571 16.71 -13.53 1.82
C LEU A 571 16.66 -13.69 0.29
N CYS A 572 16.59 -12.59 -0.46
CA CYS A 572 16.65 -12.60 -1.93
C CYS A 572 17.89 -13.34 -2.45
N PHE A 573 19.07 -13.10 -1.87
CA PHE A 573 20.29 -13.82 -2.28
C PHE A 573 20.25 -15.30 -1.92
N LYS A 574 19.58 -15.68 -0.82
CA LYS A 574 19.35 -17.09 -0.49
C LYS A 574 18.45 -17.76 -1.53
N GLU A 575 17.38 -17.09 -1.95
CA GLU A 575 16.51 -17.59 -3.02
C GLU A 575 17.27 -17.70 -4.35
N ALA A 576 18.14 -16.73 -4.66
CA ALA A 576 18.95 -16.76 -5.89
C ALA A 576 19.94 -17.93 -5.98
N LEU A 577 20.30 -18.54 -4.85
CA LEU A 577 21.17 -19.72 -4.78
C LEU A 577 20.43 -21.05 -5.00
N THR A 578 19.09 -21.05 -5.09
CA THR A 578 18.34 -22.30 -5.24
C THR A 578 18.28 -22.77 -6.70
N PRO A 579 18.16 -24.09 -6.96
CA PRO A 579 17.96 -24.61 -8.31
C PRO A 579 16.70 -24.04 -9.00
N GLU A 580 15.61 -23.86 -8.24
CA GLU A 580 14.33 -23.36 -8.76
C GLU A 580 14.47 -21.91 -9.27
N PHE A 581 15.34 -21.10 -8.66
CA PHE A 581 15.62 -19.76 -9.18
C PHE A 581 16.35 -19.81 -10.52
N LYS A 582 17.27 -20.76 -10.71
CA LYS A 582 17.93 -20.97 -12.00
C LYS A 582 16.94 -21.40 -13.08
N GLU A 583 16.06 -22.35 -12.78
CA GLU A 583 14.98 -22.77 -13.68
C GLU A 583 14.07 -21.59 -14.06
N TYR A 584 13.70 -20.76 -13.07
CA TYR A 584 12.94 -19.54 -13.30
C TYR A 584 13.63 -18.61 -14.31
N GLN A 585 14.94 -18.36 -14.18
CA GLN A 585 15.63 -17.46 -15.11
C GLN A 585 15.80 -18.04 -16.51
N GLN A 586 15.96 -19.37 -16.63
CA GLN A 586 15.92 -20.04 -17.92
C GLN A 586 14.55 -19.85 -18.58
N GLN A 587 13.46 -19.98 -17.81
CA GLN A 587 12.11 -19.73 -18.29
C GLN A 587 11.90 -18.28 -18.73
N VAL A 588 12.49 -17.31 -18.03
CA VAL A 588 12.45 -15.89 -18.42
C VAL A 588 13.04 -15.67 -19.82
N ILE A 589 14.22 -16.25 -20.11
CA ILE A 589 14.83 -16.15 -21.46
C ILE A 589 13.96 -16.86 -22.50
N MET A 590 13.47 -18.06 -22.21
CA MET A 590 12.61 -18.82 -23.13
C MET A 590 11.34 -18.04 -23.47
N ASN A 591 10.70 -17.42 -22.48
CA ASN A 591 9.52 -16.58 -22.69
C ASN A 591 9.82 -15.33 -23.50
N ALA A 592 10.94 -14.65 -23.23
CA ALA A 592 11.34 -13.46 -23.99
C ALA A 592 11.62 -13.79 -25.47
N LYS A 593 12.25 -14.94 -25.74
CA LYS A 593 12.46 -15.44 -27.11
C LYS A 593 11.14 -15.80 -27.81
N ALA A 594 10.25 -16.51 -27.13
CA ALA A 594 8.94 -16.84 -27.69
C ALA A 594 8.11 -15.58 -27.99
N LEU A 595 8.16 -14.56 -27.12
CA LEU A 595 7.51 -13.27 -27.36
C LEU A 595 8.14 -12.54 -28.55
N ALA A 596 9.48 -12.52 -28.65
CA ALA A 596 10.18 -11.94 -29.80
C ALA A 596 9.78 -12.61 -31.12
N GLU A 597 9.81 -13.95 -31.18
CA GLU A 597 9.38 -14.73 -32.35
C GLU A 597 7.92 -14.46 -32.72
N GLY A 598 7.03 -14.36 -31.72
CA GLY A 598 5.63 -13.99 -31.91
C GLY A 598 5.46 -12.57 -32.48
N MET A 599 6.24 -11.60 -32.01
CA MET A 599 6.22 -10.23 -32.54
C MET A 599 6.70 -10.18 -34.00
N GLU A 600 7.81 -10.87 -34.32
CA GLU A 600 8.31 -10.96 -35.70
C GLU A 600 7.32 -11.65 -36.63
N HIS A 601 6.69 -12.75 -36.17
CA HIS A 601 5.65 -13.44 -36.94
C HIS A 601 4.47 -12.54 -37.28
N ASN A 602 4.17 -11.56 -36.42
CA ASN A 602 3.12 -10.56 -36.63
C ASN A 602 3.61 -9.30 -37.38
N GLY A 603 4.83 -9.31 -37.91
CA GLY A 603 5.38 -8.24 -38.75
C GLY A 603 5.97 -7.06 -37.99
N PHE A 604 6.19 -7.18 -36.68
CA PHE A 604 6.92 -6.17 -35.91
C PHE A 604 8.43 -6.33 -36.11
N ARG A 605 9.15 -5.20 -36.23
CA ARG A 605 10.62 -5.18 -36.25
C ARG A 605 11.11 -5.26 -34.81
N LEU A 606 12.19 -6.01 -34.57
CA LEU A 606 12.88 -5.98 -33.29
C LEU A 606 14.25 -5.34 -33.44
N VAL A 607 14.58 -4.40 -32.55
CA VAL A 607 15.93 -3.83 -32.49
C VAL A 607 16.93 -4.93 -32.19
N SER A 608 18.01 -4.96 -32.96
CA SER A 608 19.05 -6.00 -33.02
C SER A 608 18.57 -7.39 -33.47
N GLY A 609 17.32 -7.53 -33.92
CA GLY A 609 16.75 -8.76 -34.50
C GLY A 609 16.40 -9.86 -33.48
N GLY A 610 16.01 -9.51 -32.26
CA GLY A 610 15.62 -10.47 -31.21
C GLY A 610 16.25 -10.20 -29.84
N THR A 611 16.31 -11.24 -29.00
CA THR A 611 16.79 -11.14 -27.62
C THR A 611 17.58 -12.36 -27.14
N ASP A 612 18.58 -12.10 -26.29
CA ASP A 612 19.36 -13.08 -25.55
C ASP A 612 19.17 -12.92 -24.03
N ASN A 613 18.29 -12.01 -23.59
CA ASN A 613 18.02 -11.74 -22.18
C ASN A 613 16.50 -11.63 -21.90
N HIS A 614 16.10 -10.89 -20.86
CA HIS A 614 14.72 -10.82 -20.39
C HIS A 614 13.85 -9.75 -21.08
N LEU A 615 14.41 -8.98 -22.01
CA LEU A 615 13.69 -7.91 -22.69
C LEU A 615 13.90 -7.94 -24.20
N LEU A 616 12.98 -7.32 -24.93
CA LEU A 616 13.11 -6.99 -26.35
C LEU A 616 12.65 -5.55 -26.58
N LEU A 617 13.08 -4.95 -27.68
CA LEU A 617 12.70 -3.60 -28.07
C LEU A 617 12.05 -3.68 -29.45
N VAL A 618 10.76 -3.34 -29.51
CA VAL A 618 9.89 -3.40 -30.70
C VAL A 618 9.88 -2.05 -31.41
#